data_AF-A0A4P7WB65-F1
#
_entry.id   AF-A0A4P7WB65-F1
#
_cell.length_a   1.000
_cell.length_b   1.000
_cell.length_c   1.000
_cell.angle_alpha   90.00
_cell.angle_beta   90.00
_cell.angle_gamma   90.00
#
_symmetry.space_group_name_H-M   'P 1'
#
loop_
_entity.id
_entity.type
_entity.pdbx_description
1 polymer ?
#
loop_
_entity_poly.entity_id
_entity_poly.type
_entity_poly.pdbx_seq_one_letter_code
_entity_poly.pdbx_strand_id
1 'polypeptide(L)'
;MQLAMEGVKNIRFDFNDGCRVDVPSGKKWRVQFQDASTDTVLFDQWLEDGGRVQSAKRYYVPFLITVWEENNAEPVFRHKCELYGKNVTIHMELGGLGDHLAWVGQAIAFGRKHGAKLTCVVRPDMVALLAPANPDIHFVTIKDVPADPYATYKVLVFFDDHDRNWQPLDYRQAGLGRMGAYMLGLTPENRRPDIEIEETAPISDPYVVIAVQGSGFGKMWNNPYGWRQVITFLKSLGYRVICIDQSRVTGVNTVWTHIPHGVEDETGSRPLKERARWLKYADFFIGLSSGLSWLAWAAQTKVIMVGGFTEDYNEFETPWRIINRHVCHGCANDLAIRLDLKDYFFCPRHKNTNRAFECSRLISGTQVVKACESLILDLSAEKRARLKLSSEIPSLEKKPQKEKSTAVKVQRKSLKKATTSRTPREKGKSK
;
A
#
# COMPACT_ATOMS: atom_id res chain seq x y z
N MET A 1 12.11 28.11 15.91
CA MET A 1 11.14 28.55 14.89
C MET A 1 9.82 28.87 15.58
N GLN A 2 9.27 30.05 15.31
CA GLN A 2 8.00 30.53 15.86
C GLN A 2 6.84 29.65 15.32
N LEU A 3 5.78 29.45 16.11
CA LEU A 3 4.60 28.72 15.64
C LEU A 3 3.76 29.60 14.70
N ALA A 4 3.08 28.97 13.74
CA ALA A 4 2.51 29.68 12.59
C ALA A 4 1.31 30.58 12.94
N MET A 5 0.45 30.17 13.87
CA MET A 5 -0.78 30.90 14.21
C MET A 5 -0.63 31.68 15.50
N GLU A 6 -1.21 32.88 15.54
CA GLU A 6 -1.29 33.73 16.73
C GLU A 6 -2.70 33.70 17.31
N GLY A 7 -2.79 33.46 18.62
CA GLY A 7 -4.00 33.51 19.42
C GLY A 7 -3.98 34.70 20.38
N VAL A 8 -4.97 34.73 21.27
CA VAL A 8 -5.05 35.76 22.31
C VAL A 8 -3.89 35.65 23.30
N LYS A 9 -3.58 36.74 23.99
CA LYS A 9 -2.54 36.79 25.04
C LYS A 9 -1.15 36.29 24.58
N ASN A 10 -0.78 36.55 23.33
CA ASN A 10 0.49 36.12 22.72
C ASN A 10 0.69 34.59 22.71
N ILE A 11 -0.38 33.81 22.87
CA ILE A 11 -0.33 32.35 22.69
C ILE A 11 -0.14 32.08 21.20
N ARG A 12 0.80 31.21 20.85
CA ARG A 12 0.96 30.76 19.48
C ARG A 12 0.71 29.27 19.37
N PHE A 13 0.23 28.82 18.21
CA PHE A 13 -0.11 27.43 18.01
C PHE A 13 -0.02 27.04 16.53
N ASP A 14 0.06 25.75 16.26
CA ASP A 14 -0.22 25.16 14.95
C ASP A 14 -0.42 23.65 15.09
N PHE A 15 -0.66 22.98 13.95
CA PHE A 15 -0.80 21.54 13.84
C PHE A 15 0.29 20.94 12.94
N ASN A 16 1.48 21.55 12.96
CA ASN A 16 2.61 21.12 12.16
C ASN A 16 3.40 20.04 12.91
N ASP A 17 3.39 18.81 12.37
CA ASP A 17 4.03 17.67 13.01
C ASP A 17 3.38 17.37 14.39
N GLY A 18 2.05 17.26 14.41
CA GLY A 18 1.24 17.16 15.63
C GLY A 18 0.75 18.52 16.15
N CYS A 19 0.12 18.54 17.32
CA CYS A 19 -0.40 19.76 17.93
C CYS A 19 0.68 20.47 18.74
N ARG A 20 0.93 21.75 18.46
CA ARG A 20 1.95 22.56 19.15
C ARG A 20 1.33 23.83 19.70
N VAL A 21 1.70 24.19 20.92
CA VAL A 21 1.29 25.42 21.60
C VAL A 21 2.49 26.04 22.29
N ASP A 22 2.63 27.35 22.18
CA ASP A 22 3.63 28.17 22.83
C ASP A 22 2.89 29.21 23.67
N VAL A 23 3.09 29.18 24.99
CA VAL A 23 2.51 30.15 25.92
C VAL A 23 3.62 31.03 26.50
N PRO A 24 3.37 32.34 26.71
CA PRO A 24 4.42 33.27 27.09
C PRO A 24 4.93 33.03 28.52
N SER A 25 6.23 33.24 28.73
CA SER A 25 6.87 33.18 30.05
C SER A 25 6.40 34.31 30.98
N GLY A 26 6.72 34.18 32.27
CA GLY A 26 6.38 35.10 33.34
C GLY A 26 5.09 34.77 34.09
N LYS A 27 4.41 33.67 33.73
CA LYS A 27 3.17 33.19 34.37
C LYS A 27 3.04 31.67 34.29
N LYS A 28 2.21 31.10 35.17
CA LYS A 28 1.80 29.70 35.06
C LYS A 28 0.63 29.52 34.09
N TRP A 29 0.70 28.44 33.32
CA TRP A 29 -0.33 28.08 32.34
C TRP A 29 -0.70 26.62 32.47
N ARG A 30 -1.97 26.27 32.37
CA ARG A 30 -2.40 24.89 32.16
C ARG A 30 -2.67 24.69 30.68
N VAL A 31 -2.07 23.69 30.06
CA VAL A 31 -2.29 23.36 28.65
C VAL A 31 -2.88 21.95 28.57
N GLN A 32 -3.99 21.83 27.86
CA GLN A 32 -4.63 20.56 27.58
C GLN A 32 -4.76 20.33 26.08
N PHE A 33 -4.46 19.11 25.64
CA PHE A 33 -4.80 18.59 24.32
C PHE A 33 -5.82 17.48 24.47
N GLN A 34 -6.88 17.56 23.67
CA GLN A 34 -7.96 16.58 23.64
C GLN A 34 -8.18 16.10 22.20
N ASP A 35 -8.52 14.84 22.00
CA ASP A 35 -9.10 14.36 20.75
C ASP A 35 -10.58 14.72 20.71
N ALA A 36 -10.95 15.69 19.86
CA ALA A 36 -12.32 16.17 19.78
C ALA A 36 -13.30 15.15 19.18
N SER A 37 -12.82 14.07 18.56
CA SER A 37 -13.69 13.03 17.99
C SER A 37 -14.11 11.98 19.00
N THR A 38 -13.28 11.75 20.03
CA THR A 38 -13.48 10.72 21.05
C THR A 38 -13.67 11.30 22.45
N ASP A 39 -13.63 12.63 22.58
CA ASP A 39 -13.68 13.35 23.86
C ASP A 39 -12.55 12.94 24.84
N THR A 40 -11.44 12.41 24.32
CA THR A 40 -10.36 11.86 25.15
C THR A 40 -9.27 12.90 25.40
N VAL A 41 -8.94 13.16 26.68
CA VAL A 41 -7.80 14.02 27.07
C VAL A 41 -6.50 13.27 26.82
N LEU A 42 -5.64 13.84 25.98
CA LEU A 42 -4.36 13.26 25.55
C LEU A 42 -3.16 13.83 26.31
N PHE A 43 -3.28 15.07 26.78
CA PHE A 43 -2.27 15.78 27.57
C PHE A 43 -2.97 16.83 28.43
N ASP A 44 -2.53 17.01 29.67
CA ASP A 44 -3.05 18.01 30.59
C ASP A 44 -2.02 18.31 31.69
N GLN A 45 -1.31 19.43 31.59
CA GLN A 45 -0.30 19.81 32.57
C GLN A 45 -0.20 21.31 32.79
N TRP A 46 0.29 21.67 33.98
CA TRP A 46 0.73 23.02 34.31
C TRP A 46 2.19 23.24 33.87
N LEU A 47 2.44 24.39 33.27
CA LEU A 47 3.75 24.93 32.93
C LEU A 47 4.04 26.10 33.86
N GLU A 48 5.11 26.01 34.64
CA GLU A 48 5.42 26.96 35.71
C GLU A 48 5.88 28.34 35.18
N ASP A 49 6.50 28.40 34.00
CA ASP A 49 7.05 29.64 33.42
C ASP A 49 6.85 29.71 31.89
N GLY A 50 5.63 29.37 31.46
CA GLY A 50 5.28 29.26 30.04
C GLY A 50 6.11 28.22 29.28
N GLY A 51 6.23 28.41 27.96
CA GLY A 51 7.02 27.56 27.07
C GLY A 51 6.17 26.77 26.06
N ARG A 52 6.84 25.84 25.37
CA ARG A 52 6.27 25.08 24.26
C ARG A 52 5.89 23.67 24.65
N VAL A 53 4.66 23.28 24.30
CA VAL A 53 4.14 21.92 24.42
C VAL A 53 3.85 21.39 23.02
N GLN A 54 4.15 20.12 22.80
CA GLN A 54 3.85 19.43 21.55
C GLN A 54 3.31 18.02 21.84
N SER A 55 2.24 17.61 21.14
CA SER A 55 1.65 16.28 21.30
C SER A 55 2.67 15.18 20.98
N ALA A 56 2.52 13.99 21.56
CA ALA A 56 3.32 12.83 21.14
C ALA A 56 2.89 12.35 19.73
N LYS A 57 1.58 12.33 19.46
CA LYS A 57 1.01 11.89 18.18
C LYS A 57 1.23 12.93 17.08
N ARG A 58 1.65 12.45 15.91
CA ARG A 58 2.06 13.22 14.72
C ARG A 58 1.14 13.01 13.52
N TYR A 59 0.36 11.93 13.51
CA TYR A 59 -0.70 11.69 12.53
C TYR A 59 -1.92 12.59 12.78
N TYR A 60 -2.89 12.57 11.86
CA TYR A 60 -4.10 13.36 11.98
C TYR A 60 -4.92 12.94 13.21
N VAL A 61 -5.07 13.88 14.13
CA VAL A 61 -6.04 13.86 15.22
C VAL A 61 -6.76 15.21 15.18
N PRO A 62 -8.10 15.26 15.30
CA PRO A 62 -8.84 16.50 15.41
C PRO A 62 -8.65 17.09 16.81
N PHE A 63 -7.43 17.58 17.07
CA PHE A 63 -7.04 18.12 18.37
C PHE A 63 -7.91 19.32 18.76
N LEU A 64 -8.30 19.37 20.03
CA LEU A 64 -8.79 20.56 20.71
C LEU A 64 -7.72 21.01 21.71
N ILE A 65 -7.23 22.24 21.51
CA ILE A 65 -6.36 22.92 22.46
C ILE A 65 -7.24 23.68 23.44
N THR A 66 -6.96 23.54 24.73
CA THR A 66 -7.52 24.40 25.76
C THR A 66 -6.40 24.88 26.68
N VAL A 67 -6.37 26.17 26.96
CA VAL A 67 -5.35 26.80 27.82
C VAL A 67 -6.01 27.64 28.89
N TRP A 68 -5.53 27.49 30.13
CA TRP A 68 -5.90 28.30 31.28
C TRP A 68 -4.69 29.08 31.77
N GLU A 69 -4.94 30.28 32.28
CA GLU A 69 -3.96 31.08 33.01
C GLU A 69 -4.12 30.80 34.51
N GLU A 70 -3.04 30.95 35.28
CA GLU A 70 -3.09 30.87 36.74
C GLU A 70 -4.23 31.73 37.32
N ASN A 71 -4.93 31.19 38.32
CA ASN A 71 -6.05 31.84 39.01
C ASN A 71 -7.28 32.15 38.15
N ASN A 72 -7.35 31.63 36.91
CA ASN A 72 -8.57 31.71 36.10
C ASN A 72 -9.26 30.34 36.02
N ALA A 73 -10.52 30.28 36.45
CA ALA A 73 -11.33 29.07 36.38
C ALA A 73 -11.74 28.74 34.93
N GLU A 74 -11.96 29.75 34.11
CA GLU A 74 -12.37 29.60 32.70
C GLU A 74 -11.15 29.58 31.77
N PRO A 75 -11.19 28.80 30.68
CA PRO A 75 -10.11 28.76 29.71
C PRO A 75 -9.97 30.11 29.01
N VAL A 76 -8.73 30.59 28.90
CA VAL A 76 -8.39 31.85 28.23
C VAL A 76 -8.18 31.67 26.73
N PHE A 77 -7.96 30.43 26.27
CA PHE A 77 -7.86 30.09 24.87
C PHE A 77 -8.41 28.70 24.61
N ARG A 78 -9.17 28.56 23.54
CA ARG A 78 -9.71 27.28 23.07
C ARG A 78 -9.72 27.27 21.56
N HIS A 79 -9.10 26.25 20.96
CA HIS A 79 -8.98 26.17 19.51
C HIS A 79 -9.03 24.72 19.03
N LYS A 80 -10.00 24.42 18.15
CA LYS A 80 -10.15 23.12 17.51
C LYS A 80 -9.41 23.10 16.17
N CYS A 81 -8.72 22.01 15.89
CA CYS A 81 -8.12 21.73 14.59
C CYS A 81 -9.22 21.60 13.53
N GLU A 82 -9.40 22.66 12.75
CA GLU A 82 -10.38 22.76 11.65
C GLU A 82 -9.63 23.18 10.39
N LEU A 83 -9.58 22.28 9.41
CA LEU A 83 -8.72 22.41 8.24
C LEU A 83 -9.39 23.16 7.07
N TYR A 84 -10.68 23.46 7.17
CA TYR A 84 -11.44 24.11 6.10
C TYR A 84 -10.83 25.46 5.72
N GLY A 85 -10.49 25.61 4.43
CA GLY A 85 -9.87 26.80 3.87
C GLY A 85 -8.44 27.09 4.36
N LYS A 86 -7.85 26.21 5.18
CA LYS A 86 -6.50 26.36 5.75
C LYS A 86 -5.44 25.73 4.84
N ASN A 87 -4.23 26.26 4.89
CA ASN A 87 -3.07 25.69 4.20
C ASN A 87 -2.61 24.44 4.95
N VAL A 88 -2.65 23.29 4.28
CA VAL A 88 -2.26 22.00 4.85
C VAL A 88 -1.22 21.34 3.96
N THR A 89 -0.13 20.90 4.56
CA THR A 89 0.98 20.26 3.84
C THR A 89 1.06 18.77 4.19
N ILE A 90 1.17 17.91 3.17
CA ILE A 90 1.42 16.47 3.36
C ILE A 90 2.76 16.10 2.73
N HIS A 91 3.66 15.56 3.53
CA HIS A 91 4.98 15.09 3.12
C HIS A 91 4.96 13.61 2.74
N MET A 92 5.42 13.32 1.53
CA MET A 92 5.59 11.97 0.96
C MET A 92 6.92 11.81 0.21
N GLU A 93 7.76 12.85 0.17
CA GLU A 93 8.92 12.99 -0.72
C GLU A 93 10.00 11.93 -0.52
N LEU A 94 10.05 11.29 0.65
CA LEU A 94 11.00 10.21 0.94
C LEU A 94 10.57 8.85 0.37
N GLY A 95 9.37 8.75 -0.21
CA GLY A 95 8.82 7.51 -0.75
C GLY A 95 9.38 7.10 -2.12
N GLY A 96 9.33 5.79 -2.38
CA GLY A 96 9.47 5.17 -3.71
C GLY A 96 8.36 5.59 -4.70
N LEU A 97 8.47 5.19 -5.96
CA LEU A 97 7.40 5.37 -6.96
C LEU A 97 6.09 4.71 -6.48
N GLY A 98 6.21 3.46 -6.01
CA GLY A 98 5.05 2.71 -5.50
C GLY A 98 4.43 3.36 -4.28
N ASP A 99 5.25 3.82 -3.35
CA ASP A 99 4.83 4.50 -2.14
C ASP A 99 4.01 5.76 -2.45
N HIS A 100 4.49 6.62 -3.36
CA HIS A 100 3.76 7.82 -3.78
C HIS A 100 2.39 7.45 -4.38
N LEU A 101 2.35 6.49 -5.29
CA LEU A 101 1.11 6.06 -5.94
C LEU A 101 0.15 5.33 -4.99
N ALA A 102 0.65 4.75 -3.89
CA ALA A 102 -0.14 4.16 -2.83
C ALA A 102 -0.81 5.22 -1.94
N TRP A 103 -0.14 6.38 -1.73
CA TRP A 103 -0.54 7.36 -0.72
C TRP A 103 -1.19 8.63 -1.27
N VAL A 104 -0.86 9.05 -2.50
CA VAL A 104 -1.36 10.33 -3.05
C VAL A 104 -2.89 10.36 -3.12
N GLY A 105 -3.54 9.26 -3.49
CA GLY A 105 -5.01 9.18 -3.47
C GLY A 105 -5.60 9.36 -2.06
N GLN A 106 -4.86 8.98 -1.01
CA GLN A 106 -5.23 9.21 0.39
C GLN A 106 -5.11 10.70 0.74
N ALA A 107 -4.00 11.34 0.38
CA ALA A 107 -3.75 12.75 0.61
C ALA A 107 -4.82 13.64 -0.07
N ILE A 108 -5.14 13.36 -1.34
CA ILE A 108 -6.17 14.07 -2.10
C ILE A 108 -7.54 13.94 -1.42
N ALA A 109 -7.92 12.70 -1.04
CA ALA A 109 -9.19 12.46 -0.37
C ALA A 109 -9.29 13.19 0.98
N PHE A 110 -8.18 13.26 1.73
CA PHE A 110 -8.10 14.01 2.97
C PHE A 110 -8.30 15.52 2.73
N GLY A 111 -7.55 16.12 1.80
CA GLY A 111 -7.69 17.54 1.49
C GLY A 111 -9.11 17.91 1.07
N ARG A 112 -9.72 17.11 0.19
CA ARG A 112 -11.09 17.30 -0.30
C ARG A 112 -12.13 17.11 0.80
N LYS A 113 -12.03 16.05 1.62
CA LYS A 113 -12.94 15.79 2.75
C LYS A 113 -13.01 16.97 3.71
N HIS A 114 -11.86 17.61 3.94
CA HIS A 114 -11.76 18.72 4.89
C HIS A 114 -11.89 20.11 4.26
N GLY A 115 -12.00 20.22 2.92
CA GLY A 115 -11.98 21.50 2.22
C GLY A 115 -10.69 22.29 2.46
N ALA A 116 -9.57 21.60 2.65
CA ALA A 116 -8.26 22.21 2.91
C ALA A 116 -7.60 22.69 1.61
N LYS A 117 -6.80 23.76 1.70
CA LYS A 117 -5.88 24.16 0.63
C LYS A 117 -4.66 23.25 0.70
N LEU A 118 -4.73 22.12 -0.02
CA LEU A 118 -3.76 21.04 0.11
C LEU A 118 -2.51 21.29 -0.73
N THR A 119 -1.36 21.11 -0.09
CA THR A 119 -0.06 20.97 -0.73
C THR A 119 0.51 19.58 -0.45
N CYS A 120 0.87 18.85 -1.50
CA CYS A 120 1.51 17.54 -1.42
C CYS A 120 2.98 17.68 -1.81
N VAL A 121 3.88 17.38 -0.88
CA VAL A 121 5.33 17.36 -1.12
C VAL A 121 5.71 15.98 -1.64
N VAL A 122 6.17 15.94 -2.89
CA VAL A 122 6.45 14.71 -3.64
C VAL A 122 7.82 14.78 -4.31
N ARG A 123 8.30 13.66 -4.84
CA ARG A 123 9.49 13.65 -5.72
C ARG A 123 9.25 14.44 -7.03
N PRO A 124 10.30 14.97 -7.68
CA PRO A 124 10.16 15.81 -8.88
C PRO A 124 9.41 15.16 -10.06
N ASP A 125 9.69 13.89 -10.36
CA ASP A 125 9.07 13.10 -11.43
C ASP A 125 7.58 12.81 -11.21
N MET A 126 7.07 12.93 -9.97
CA MET A 126 5.65 12.76 -9.67
C MET A 126 4.83 14.01 -9.96
N VAL A 127 5.42 15.21 -9.86
CA VAL A 127 4.71 16.48 -10.07
C VAL A 127 4.09 16.52 -11.47
N ALA A 128 4.90 16.21 -12.49
CA ALA A 128 4.47 16.22 -13.89
C ALA A 128 3.39 15.17 -14.22
N LEU A 129 3.33 14.08 -13.43
CA LEU A 129 2.34 13.01 -13.60
C LEU A 129 1.01 13.33 -12.92
N LEU A 130 1.05 14.00 -11.76
CA LEU A 130 -0.11 14.18 -10.88
C LEU A 130 -0.83 15.50 -11.07
N ALA A 131 -0.08 16.61 -11.21
CA ALA A 131 -0.65 17.95 -11.18
C ALA A 131 -1.70 18.19 -12.30
N PRO A 132 -1.50 17.76 -13.57
CA PRO A 132 -2.48 18.02 -14.61
C PRO A 132 -3.82 17.33 -14.37
N ALA A 133 -3.82 16.14 -13.75
CA ALA A 133 -5.03 15.38 -13.44
C ALA A 133 -5.73 15.85 -12.14
N ASN A 134 -5.10 16.72 -11.35
CA ASN A 134 -5.55 17.13 -10.02
C ASN A 134 -5.35 18.65 -9.81
N PRO A 135 -6.06 19.50 -10.58
CA PRO A 135 -5.81 20.94 -10.63
C PRO A 135 -6.13 21.68 -9.32
N ASP A 136 -6.90 21.07 -8.42
CA ASP A 136 -7.24 21.61 -7.10
C ASP A 136 -6.14 21.41 -6.05
N ILE A 137 -5.10 20.61 -6.35
CA ILE A 137 -4.06 20.20 -5.40
C ILE A 137 -2.70 20.73 -5.84
N HIS A 138 -1.96 21.34 -4.91
CA HIS A 138 -0.61 21.85 -5.18
C HIS A 138 0.42 20.75 -4.97
N PHE A 139 0.98 20.19 -6.04
CA PHE A 139 2.10 19.26 -5.95
C PHE A 139 3.43 20.02 -6.06
N VAL A 140 4.30 19.85 -5.07
CA VAL A 140 5.58 20.57 -4.99
C VAL A 140 6.72 19.63 -4.62
N THR A 141 7.95 20.07 -4.86
CA THR A 141 9.13 19.40 -4.31
C THR A 141 9.47 19.96 -2.93
N ILE A 142 10.37 19.30 -2.20
CA ILE A 142 10.84 19.76 -0.89
C ILE A 142 11.43 21.20 -0.91
N LYS A 143 11.83 21.69 -2.08
CA LYS A 143 12.40 23.05 -2.25
C LYS A 143 11.33 24.15 -2.25
N ASP A 144 10.09 23.80 -2.60
CA ASP A 144 9.02 24.75 -2.87
C ASP A 144 7.89 24.61 -1.83
N VAL A 145 8.22 24.07 -0.65
CA VAL A 145 7.25 23.88 0.44
C VAL A 145 6.85 25.24 0.99
N PRO A 146 5.54 25.54 1.12
CA PRO A 146 5.07 26.77 1.73
C PRO A 146 5.60 26.96 3.15
N ALA A 147 5.96 28.19 3.50
CA ALA A 147 6.27 28.55 4.88
C ALA A 147 5.00 28.50 5.75
N ASP A 148 5.17 28.13 7.01
CA ASP A 148 4.19 28.28 8.09
C ASP A 148 2.77 27.79 7.76
N PRO A 149 2.57 26.54 7.30
CA PRO A 149 1.24 25.99 7.11
C PRO A 149 0.49 25.91 8.45
N TYR A 150 -0.85 25.81 8.37
CA TYR A 150 -1.68 25.61 9.56
C TYR A 150 -1.46 24.21 10.16
N ALA A 151 -1.33 23.21 9.28
CA ALA A 151 -1.09 21.82 9.66
C ALA A 151 -0.14 21.13 8.69
N THR A 152 0.67 20.21 9.22
CA THR A 152 1.56 19.37 8.43
C THR A 152 1.49 17.93 8.90
N TYR A 153 1.31 17.01 7.94
CA TYR A 153 1.32 15.57 8.17
C TYR A 153 2.39 14.89 7.32
N LYS A 154 2.90 13.75 7.79
CA LYS A 154 3.84 12.91 7.05
C LYS A 154 3.17 11.57 6.78
N VAL A 155 3.11 11.19 5.51
CA VAL A 155 2.65 9.86 5.09
C VAL A 155 3.85 9.14 4.51
N LEU A 156 4.47 8.31 5.35
CA LEU A 156 5.71 7.60 5.08
C LEU A 156 5.69 6.25 5.79
N VAL A 157 6.57 5.33 5.42
CA VAL A 157 6.82 4.12 6.21
C VAL A 157 7.64 4.48 7.45
N PHE A 158 7.03 4.37 8.64
CA PHE A 158 7.71 4.50 9.91
C PHE A 158 8.02 3.13 10.46
N PHE A 159 9.30 2.81 10.58
CA PHE A 159 9.73 1.60 11.25
C PHE A 159 9.99 1.87 12.72
N ASP A 160 9.89 0.83 13.55
CA ASP A 160 10.21 0.88 14.99
C ASP A 160 9.40 1.94 15.77
N ASP A 161 8.24 2.37 15.24
CA ASP A 161 7.31 3.28 15.91
C ASP A 161 6.44 2.53 16.93
N HIS A 162 7.10 1.94 17.93
CA HIS A 162 6.47 1.11 18.96
C HIS A 162 5.42 1.88 19.76
N ASP A 163 5.69 3.17 20.03
CA ASP A 163 4.79 4.08 20.73
C ASP A 163 3.63 4.59 19.85
N ARG A 164 3.64 4.25 18.55
CA ARG A 164 2.62 4.67 17.58
C ARG A 164 2.44 6.18 17.60
N ASN A 165 3.55 6.91 17.49
CA ASN A 165 3.54 8.36 17.48
C ASN A 165 3.34 8.89 16.06
N TRP A 166 3.82 8.18 15.05
CA TRP A 166 3.74 8.57 13.64
C TRP A 166 2.63 7.86 12.87
N GLN A 167 2.31 6.63 13.27
CA GLN A 167 1.25 5.84 12.65
C GLN A 167 0.34 5.21 13.71
N PRO A 168 -1.00 5.28 13.56
CA PRO A 168 -1.91 4.63 14.50
C PRO A 168 -1.80 3.10 14.49
N LEU A 169 -1.38 2.54 13.36
CA LEU A 169 -1.24 1.12 13.10
C LEU A 169 0.04 0.89 12.29
N ASP A 170 0.81 -0.14 12.65
CA ASP A 170 2.02 -0.53 11.92
C ASP A 170 1.66 -0.89 10.46
N TYR A 171 2.38 -0.31 9.50
CA TYR A 171 2.12 -0.53 8.07
C TYR A 171 2.13 -2.02 7.68
N ARG A 172 2.91 -2.85 8.39
CA ARG A 172 2.98 -4.30 8.14
C ARG A 172 1.66 -4.99 8.40
N GLN A 173 0.82 -4.44 9.28
CA GLN A 173 -0.55 -4.89 9.54
C GLN A 173 -1.57 -4.20 8.63
N ALA A 174 -1.38 -2.91 8.35
CA ALA A 174 -2.32 -2.14 7.55
C ALA A 174 -2.24 -2.44 6.04
N GLY A 175 -1.04 -2.76 5.55
CA GLY A 175 -0.66 -2.73 4.14
C GLY A 175 -0.19 -1.33 3.69
N LEU A 176 0.69 -1.29 2.68
CA LEU A 176 1.34 -0.08 2.17
C LEU A 176 0.33 0.96 1.66
N GLY A 177 -0.76 0.53 1.02
CA GLY A 177 -1.79 1.47 0.53
C GLY A 177 -2.64 2.05 1.65
N ARG A 178 -3.19 1.19 2.52
CA ARG A 178 -4.18 1.57 3.54
C ARG A 178 -3.57 2.30 4.73
N MET A 179 -2.27 2.14 5.01
CA MET A 179 -1.62 2.87 6.11
C MET A 179 -1.79 4.39 6.01
N GLY A 180 -1.78 4.95 4.78
CA GLY A 180 -1.95 6.39 4.57
C GLY A 180 -3.35 6.87 4.99
N ALA A 181 -4.37 6.02 4.84
CA ALA A 181 -5.71 6.32 5.33
C ALA A 181 -5.77 6.37 6.86
N TYR A 182 -5.09 5.45 7.55
CA TYR A 182 -5.00 5.48 9.02
C TYR A 182 -4.33 6.76 9.51
N MET A 183 -3.19 7.14 8.91
CA MET A 183 -2.46 8.37 9.28
C MET A 183 -3.27 9.65 9.06
N LEU A 184 -4.19 9.66 8.10
CA LEU A 184 -5.00 10.81 7.73
C LEU A 184 -6.45 10.73 8.27
N GLY A 185 -6.78 9.77 9.14
CA GLY A 185 -8.12 9.62 9.71
C GLY A 185 -9.23 9.38 8.66
N LEU A 186 -8.92 8.59 7.64
CA LEU A 186 -9.83 8.17 6.58
C LEU A 186 -10.24 6.71 6.74
N THR A 187 -11.32 6.31 6.08
CA THR A 187 -11.68 4.89 5.95
C THR A 187 -10.53 4.12 5.27
N PRO A 188 -10.09 2.97 5.80
CA PRO A 188 -8.90 2.25 5.35
C PRO A 188 -9.15 1.44 4.07
N GLU A 189 -9.28 2.14 2.95
CA GLU A 189 -9.42 1.58 1.60
C GLU A 189 -8.29 2.06 0.68
N ASN A 190 -8.02 1.30 -0.38
CA ASN A 190 -7.06 1.72 -1.40
C ASN A 190 -7.70 2.81 -2.29
N ARG A 191 -7.02 3.95 -2.43
CA ARG A 191 -7.49 5.08 -3.25
C ARG A 191 -6.54 5.29 -4.41
N ARG A 192 -6.99 4.92 -5.61
CA ARG A 192 -6.21 5.09 -6.84
C ARG A 192 -6.10 6.58 -7.17
N PRO A 193 -4.89 7.13 -7.38
CA PRO A 193 -4.75 8.50 -7.83
C PRO A 193 -5.11 8.62 -9.32
N ASP A 194 -5.72 9.73 -9.70
CA ASP A 194 -5.83 10.12 -11.10
C ASP A 194 -4.48 10.66 -11.57
N ILE A 195 -4.06 10.23 -12.76
CA ILE A 195 -2.78 10.58 -13.37
C ILE A 195 -2.99 11.04 -14.81
N GLU A 196 -2.11 11.92 -15.26
CA GLU A 196 -2.12 12.42 -16.64
C GLU A 196 -1.49 11.39 -17.58
N ILE A 197 -2.22 11.00 -18.63
CA ILE A 197 -1.74 10.04 -19.64
C ILE A 197 -2.14 10.53 -21.02
N GLU A 198 -1.18 10.56 -21.93
CA GLU A 198 -1.43 10.93 -23.33
C GLU A 198 -2.43 9.98 -24.02
N GLU A 199 -3.15 10.50 -25.01
CA GLU A 199 -4.24 9.78 -25.69
C GLU A 199 -3.80 8.93 -26.90
N THR A 200 -2.51 8.93 -27.23
CA THR A 200 -1.98 8.19 -28.38
C THR A 200 -1.24 6.94 -27.93
N ALA A 201 -1.62 5.78 -28.47
CA ALA A 201 -0.94 4.52 -28.19
C ALA A 201 0.51 4.53 -28.74
N PRO A 202 1.50 3.96 -28.01
CA PRO A 202 2.86 3.84 -28.53
C PRO A 202 2.96 2.95 -29.77
N ILE A 203 2.14 1.90 -29.83
CA ILE A 203 2.06 0.93 -30.94
C ILE A 203 0.62 0.45 -31.11
N SER A 204 0.26 0.00 -32.32
CA SER A 204 -1.09 -0.47 -32.68
C SER A 204 -1.33 -1.96 -32.35
N ASP A 205 -0.29 -2.79 -32.45
CA ASP A 205 -0.40 -4.24 -32.24
C ASP A 205 -0.76 -4.56 -30.78
N PRO A 206 -1.47 -5.66 -30.49
CA PRO A 206 -1.75 -6.06 -29.11
C PRO A 206 -0.45 -6.39 -28.36
N TYR A 207 -0.30 -5.84 -27.16
CA TYR A 207 0.89 -6.05 -26.35
C TYR A 207 0.59 -6.17 -24.85
N VAL A 208 1.51 -6.85 -24.17
CA VAL A 208 1.57 -6.98 -22.72
C VAL A 208 2.83 -6.31 -22.22
N VAL A 209 2.70 -5.53 -21.16
CA VAL A 209 3.85 -4.89 -20.52
C VAL A 209 4.31 -5.73 -19.34
N ILE A 210 5.62 -5.86 -19.17
CA ILE A 210 6.23 -6.53 -18.02
C ILE A 210 7.21 -5.61 -17.29
N ALA A 211 7.37 -5.85 -15.99
CA ALA A 211 8.44 -5.30 -15.18
C ALA A 211 9.05 -6.41 -14.32
N VAL A 212 10.34 -6.67 -14.50
CA VAL A 212 11.06 -7.77 -13.89
C VAL A 212 12.05 -7.32 -12.82
N GLN A 213 12.28 -6.01 -12.69
CA GLN A 213 13.24 -5.45 -11.74
C GLN A 213 12.56 -4.99 -10.44
N GLY A 214 13.29 -5.12 -9.33
CA GLY A 214 12.86 -4.73 -8.00
C GLY A 214 14.02 -4.18 -7.17
N SER A 215 13.70 -3.44 -6.12
CA SER A 215 14.71 -2.76 -5.26
C SER A 215 15.54 -3.72 -4.38
N GLY A 216 15.19 -4.99 -4.36
CA GLY A 216 15.88 -6.03 -3.60
C GLY A 216 15.52 -7.41 -4.14
N PHE A 217 16.41 -8.38 -3.96
CA PHE A 217 16.29 -9.70 -4.56
C PHE A 217 15.05 -10.47 -4.07
N GLY A 218 14.59 -10.19 -2.84
CA GLY A 218 13.35 -10.75 -2.31
C GLY A 218 12.11 -10.37 -3.13
N LYS A 219 12.10 -9.19 -3.75
CA LYS A 219 10.98 -8.72 -4.60
C LYS A 219 11.00 -9.35 -5.99
N MET A 220 12.13 -9.89 -6.45
CA MET A 220 12.26 -10.51 -7.77
C MET A 220 11.49 -11.82 -7.86
N TRP A 221 11.05 -12.17 -9.07
CA TRP A 221 10.55 -13.53 -9.34
C TRP A 221 11.71 -14.47 -9.63
N ASN A 222 12.16 -15.19 -8.60
CA ASN A 222 13.38 -15.99 -8.63
C ASN A 222 13.21 -17.40 -9.23
N ASN A 223 12.11 -17.66 -9.95
CA ASN A 223 11.95 -18.92 -10.65
C ASN A 223 12.81 -18.90 -11.94
N PRO A 224 13.73 -19.86 -12.14
CA PRO A 224 14.69 -19.82 -13.25
C PRO A 224 14.04 -19.95 -14.64
N TYR A 225 12.82 -20.47 -14.73
CA TYR A 225 12.10 -20.67 -15.98
C TYR A 225 10.85 -19.81 -16.10
N GLY A 226 10.47 -19.10 -15.03
CA GLY A 226 9.19 -18.42 -14.90
C GLY A 226 8.91 -17.43 -16.02
N TRP A 227 9.74 -16.38 -16.12
CA TRP A 227 9.59 -15.36 -17.16
C TRP A 227 9.63 -15.96 -18.56
N ARG A 228 10.58 -16.87 -18.83
CA ARG A 228 10.70 -17.53 -20.15
C ARG A 228 9.40 -18.22 -20.55
N GLN A 229 8.80 -19.00 -19.64
CA GLN A 229 7.55 -19.72 -19.91
C GLN A 229 6.40 -18.76 -20.20
N VAL A 230 6.25 -17.70 -19.40
CA VAL A 230 5.20 -16.69 -19.59
C VAL A 230 5.37 -15.96 -20.92
N ILE A 231 6.59 -15.53 -21.25
CA ILE A 231 6.89 -14.81 -22.51
C ILE A 231 6.61 -15.70 -23.72
N THR A 232 7.03 -16.96 -23.69
CA THR A 232 6.74 -17.92 -24.77
C THR A 232 5.24 -18.09 -24.98
N PHE A 233 4.48 -18.25 -23.89
CA PHE A 233 3.02 -18.36 -23.93
C PHE A 233 2.37 -17.10 -24.54
N LEU A 234 2.71 -15.91 -24.04
CA LEU A 234 2.17 -14.65 -24.56
C LEU A 234 2.44 -14.49 -26.06
N LYS A 235 3.67 -14.78 -26.49
CA LYS A 235 4.04 -14.73 -27.91
C LYS A 235 3.30 -15.75 -28.77
N SER A 236 3.02 -16.94 -28.25
CA SER A 236 2.23 -17.93 -29.02
C SER A 236 0.81 -17.46 -29.30
N LEU A 237 0.26 -16.57 -28.47
CA LEU A 237 -1.05 -15.94 -28.69
C LEU A 237 -0.98 -14.72 -29.64
N GLY A 238 0.21 -14.32 -30.06
CA GLY A 238 0.43 -13.16 -30.92
C GLY A 238 0.68 -11.84 -30.18
N TYR A 239 0.88 -11.85 -28.86
CA TYR A 239 1.26 -10.65 -28.13
C TYR A 239 2.70 -10.23 -28.43
N ARG A 240 2.90 -8.93 -28.61
CA ARG A 240 4.19 -8.29 -28.33
C ARG A 240 4.39 -8.19 -26.83
N VAL A 241 5.61 -8.39 -26.35
CA VAL A 241 5.92 -8.38 -24.91
C VAL A 241 6.98 -7.32 -24.65
N ILE A 242 6.61 -6.28 -23.91
CA ILE A 242 7.39 -5.06 -23.76
C ILE A 242 7.89 -4.94 -22.32
N CYS A 243 9.21 -4.81 -22.13
CA CYS A 243 9.79 -4.57 -20.82
C CYS A 243 10.04 -3.07 -20.62
N ILE A 244 9.48 -2.48 -19.56
CA ILE A 244 9.57 -1.03 -19.30
C ILE A 244 10.35 -0.70 -18.01
N ASP A 245 11.12 -1.65 -17.48
CA ASP A 245 11.94 -1.41 -16.30
C ASP A 245 12.88 -0.21 -16.47
N GLN A 246 13.20 0.49 -15.37
CA GLN A 246 14.15 1.60 -15.44
C GLN A 246 15.54 1.13 -15.90
N SER A 247 15.95 -0.07 -15.53
CA SER A 247 17.25 -0.63 -15.83
C SER A 247 17.11 -1.97 -16.54
N ARG A 248 17.90 -2.16 -17.59
CA ARG A 248 17.97 -3.43 -18.32
C ARG A 248 18.53 -4.56 -17.47
N VAL A 249 19.41 -4.23 -16.51
CA VAL A 249 20.06 -5.18 -15.61
C VAL A 249 20.14 -4.56 -14.23
N THR A 250 19.76 -5.30 -13.19
CA THR A 250 20.03 -4.92 -11.79
C THR A 250 20.60 -6.11 -11.03
N GLY A 251 21.37 -5.86 -9.99
CA GLY A 251 22.05 -6.90 -9.24
C GLY A 251 23.15 -6.34 -8.36
N VAL A 252 23.71 -7.21 -7.53
CA VAL A 252 24.89 -6.93 -6.72
C VAL A 252 25.77 -8.18 -6.67
N ASN A 253 27.09 -7.98 -6.56
CA ASN A 253 28.07 -9.05 -6.51
C ASN A 253 27.95 -10.01 -7.72
N THR A 254 27.63 -11.28 -7.48
CA THR A 254 27.57 -12.34 -8.50
C THR A 254 26.15 -12.63 -8.97
N VAL A 255 25.13 -11.94 -8.44
CA VAL A 255 23.73 -12.18 -8.77
C VAL A 255 23.18 -10.98 -9.54
N TRP A 256 22.78 -11.25 -10.79
CA TRP A 256 22.28 -10.24 -11.71
C TRP A 256 21.00 -10.71 -12.40
N THR A 257 19.98 -9.87 -12.37
CA THR A 257 18.72 -10.06 -13.07
C THR A 257 18.73 -9.22 -14.34
N HIS A 258 18.79 -9.89 -15.48
CA HIS A 258 18.73 -9.27 -16.80
C HIS A 258 17.29 -9.18 -17.29
N ILE A 259 17.03 -8.23 -18.18
CA ILE A 259 15.86 -8.25 -19.06
C ILE A 259 15.71 -9.66 -19.68
N PRO A 260 14.51 -10.25 -19.67
CA PRO A 260 14.33 -11.60 -20.18
C PRO A 260 14.58 -11.69 -21.69
N HIS A 261 15.15 -12.79 -22.15
CA HIS A 261 15.31 -13.02 -23.59
C HIS A 261 13.96 -13.04 -24.31
N GLY A 262 13.90 -12.38 -25.47
CA GLY A 262 12.74 -12.39 -26.35
C GLY A 262 11.72 -11.28 -26.06
N VAL A 263 11.92 -10.42 -25.07
CA VAL A 263 11.06 -9.23 -24.92
C VAL A 263 11.63 -8.05 -25.70
N GLU A 264 10.77 -7.09 -26.01
CA GLU A 264 11.18 -5.82 -26.58
C GLU A 264 11.68 -4.88 -25.48
N ASP A 265 12.78 -4.20 -25.76
CA ASP A 265 13.52 -3.41 -24.78
C ASP A 265 13.08 -1.94 -24.83
N GLU A 266 12.09 -1.61 -24.01
CA GLU A 266 11.69 -0.23 -23.74
C GLU A 266 12.23 0.22 -22.37
N THR A 267 13.32 -0.39 -21.87
CA THR A 267 13.90 -0.04 -20.58
C THR A 267 14.54 1.35 -20.60
N GLY A 268 14.93 1.86 -19.42
CA GLY A 268 15.62 3.14 -19.28
C GLY A 268 14.89 4.13 -18.37
N SER A 269 15.61 5.17 -17.94
CA SER A 269 15.07 6.24 -17.09
C SER A 269 14.28 7.26 -17.90
N ARG A 270 13.14 6.82 -18.45
CA ARG A 270 12.23 7.64 -19.27
C ARG A 270 11.12 8.26 -18.42
N PRO A 271 10.48 9.35 -18.87
CA PRO A 271 9.45 10.04 -18.09
C PRO A 271 8.30 9.14 -17.67
N LEU A 272 7.78 9.31 -16.44
CA LEU A 272 6.68 8.49 -15.93
C LEU A 272 5.39 8.61 -16.75
N LYS A 273 5.12 9.78 -17.37
CA LYS A 273 3.99 9.96 -18.29
C LYS A 273 4.07 8.98 -19.47
N GLU A 274 5.26 8.79 -20.01
CA GLU A 274 5.47 7.86 -21.11
C GLU A 274 5.32 6.40 -20.65
N ARG A 275 5.77 6.08 -19.42
CA ARG A 275 5.53 4.76 -18.81
C ARG A 275 4.04 4.50 -18.58
N ALA A 276 3.31 5.49 -18.08
CA ALA A 276 1.86 5.41 -17.92
C ALA A 276 1.15 5.22 -19.27
N ARG A 277 1.65 5.83 -20.35
CA ARG A 277 1.15 5.64 -21.71
C ARG A 277 1.31 4.20 -22.20
N TRP A 278 2.50 3.61 -22.04
CA TRP A 278 2.71 2.18 -22.31
C TRP A 278 1.74 1.29 -21.52
N LEU A 279 1.46 1.64 -20.27
CA LEU A 279 0.57 0.84 -19.42
C LEU A 279 -0.90 0.99 -19.83
N LYS A 280 -1.39 2.21 -20.06
CA LYS A 280 -2.79 2.52 -20.42
C LYS A 280 -3.25 1.73 -21.65
N TYR A 281 -2.40 1.62 -22.67
CA TYR A 281 -2.74 0.96 -23.93
C TYR A 281 -2.38 -0.52 -23.98
N ALA A 282 -1.68 -1.04 -22.98
CA ALA A 282 -1.44 -2.48 -22.87
C ALA A 282 -2.76 -3.24 -22.69
N ASP A 283 -2.80 -4.50 -23.14
CA ASP A 283 -3.92 -5.37 -22.81
C ASP A 283 -3.95 -5.67 -21.31
N PHE A 284 -2.77 -5.88 -20.73
CA PHE A 284 -2.54 -5.98 -19.29
C PHE A 284 -1.06 -5.86 -18.95
N PHE A 285 -0.75 -5.86 -17.66
CA PHE A 285 0.58 -5.75 -17.10
C PHE A 285 0.92 -6.96 -16.21
N ILE A 286 2.17 -7.43 -16.27
CA ILE A 286 2.71 -8.45 -15.35
C ILE A 286 3.92 -7.86 -14.62
N GLY A 287 3.84 -7.78 -13.30
CA GLY A 287 4.92 -7.19 -12.51
C GLY A 287 5.08 -7.79 -11.12
N LEU A 288 5.98 -7.18 -10.37
CA LEU A 288 6.35 -7.57 -9.01
C LEU A 288 5.64 -6.69 -7.97
N SER A 289 5.92 -6.89 -6.68
CA SER A 289 5.60 -5.87 -5.66
C SER A 289 6.58 -4.69 -5.78
N SER A 290 6.41 -3.89 -6.84
CA SER A 290 7.28 -2.75 -7.20
C SER A 290 6.47 -1.56 -7.70
N GLY A 291 7.13 -0.40 -7.85
CA GLY A 291 6.46 0.85 -8.22
C GLY A 291 5.75 0.82 -9.58
N LEU A 292 6.22 0.03 -10.54
CA LEU A 292 5.57 -0.08 -11.86
C LEU A 292 4.21 -0.78 -11.79
N SER A 293 4.01 -1.69 -10.83
CA SER A 293 2.68 -2.28 -10.59
C SER A 293 1.69 -1.25 -10.07
N TRP A 294 2.13 -0.34 -9.20
CA TRP A 294 1.30 0.79 -8.75
C TRP A 294 1.01 1.78 -9.88
N LEU A 295 1.98 2.01 -10.78
CA LEU A 295 1.76 2.85 -11.95
C LEU A 295 0.76 2.22 -12.93
N ALA A 296 0.83 0.89 -13.12
CA ALA A 296 -0.14 0.15 -13.93
C ALA A 296 -1.55 0.24 -13.33
N TRP A 297 -1.65 0.13 -12.00
CA TRP A 297 -2.91 0.33 -11.29
C TRP A 297 -3.46 1.75 -11.47
N ALA A 298 -2.63 2.78 -11.31
CA ALA A 298 -3.00 4.18 -11.55
C ALA A 298 -3.43 4.43 -13.01
N ALA A 299 -2.75 3.81 -13.97
CA ALA A 299 -3.11 3.84 -15.39
C ALA A 299 -4.35 3.00 -15.75
N GLN A 300 -5.00 2.38 -14.76
CA GLN A 300 -6.17 1.52 -14.91
C GLN A 300 -5.92 0.26 -15.75
N THR A 301 -4.67 -0.15 -15.88
CA THR A 301 -4.27 -1.39 -16.54
C THR A 301 -4.55 -2.56 -15.60
N LYS A 302 -5.08 -3.68 -16.13
CA LYS A 302 -5.22 -4.92 -15.36
C LYS A 302 -3.84 -5.46 -14.99
N VAL A 303 -3.64 -5.87 -13.74
CA VAL A 303 -2.33 -6.26 -13.21
C VAL A 303 -2.32 -7.70 -12.73
N ILE A 304 -1.41 -8.51 -13.27
CA ILE A 304 -0.94 -9.75 -12.67
C ILE A 304 0.26 -9.42 -11.78
N MET A 305 0.14 -9.66 -10.48
CA MET A 305 1.21 -9.34 -9.53
C MET A 305 1.85 -10.60 -8.97
N VAL A 306 3.11 -10.83 -9.34
CA VAL A 306 3.90 -12.01 -8.95
C VAL A 306 4.81 -11.67 -7.78
N GLY A 307 4.65 -12.35 -6.65
CA GLY A 307 5.56 -12.17 -5.53
C GLY A 307 5.13 -12.89 -4.25
N GLY A 308 6.11 -13.39 -3.49
CA GLY A 308 5.86 -13.99 -2.16
C GLY A 308 6.50 -13.23 -1.00
N PHE A 309 7.17 -12.11 -1.27
CA PHE A 309 7.89 -11.34 -0.26
C PHE A 309 6.97 -10.52 0.65
N THR A 310 5.91 -9.97 0.07
CA THR A 310 4.84 -9.24 0.76
C THR A 310 3.58 -10.09 0.83
N GLU A 311 2.73 -9.79 1.82
CA GLU A 311 1.36 -10.29 1.89
C GLU A 311 0.47 -9.68 0.80
N ASP A 312 -0.63 -10.34 0.47
CA ASP A 312 -1.57 -9.88 -0.57
C ASP A 312 -2.25 -8.55 -0.24
N TYR A 313 -2.54 -8.31 1.04
CA TYR A 313 -3.12 -7.05 1.52
C TYR A 313 -2.13 -5.87 1.52
N ASN A 314 -0.84 -6.12 1.24
CA ASN A 314 0.17 -5.06 1.28
C ASN A 314 -0.01 -4.06 0.14
N GLU A 315 -0.38 -4.54 -1.05
CA GLU A 315 -0.58 -3.72 -2.24
C GLU A 315 -2.06 -3.36 -2.48
N PHE A 316 -2.37 -2.86 -3.68
CA PHE A 316 -3.73 -2.73 -4.17
C PHE A 316 -4.33 -4.10 -4.52
N GLU A 317 -5.66 -4.19 -4.47
CA GLU A 317 -6.36 -5.42 -4.80
C GLU A 317 -6.32 -5.69 -6.31
N THR A 318 -5.99 -6.94 -6.66
CA THR A 318 -6.15 -7.47 -8.01
C THR A 318 -6.56 -8.94 -7.93
N PRO A 319 -7.52 -9.41 -8.75
CA PRO A 319 -7.89 -10.83 -8.83
C PRO A 319 -6.72 -11.73 -9.25
N TRP A 320 -5.67 -11.16 -9.84
CA TRP A 320 -4.50 -11.88 -10.36
C TRP A 320 -3.24 -11.67 -9.50
N ARG A 321 -3.41 -11.56 -8.18
CA ARG A 321 -2.31 -11.61 -7.20
C ARG A 321 -1.82 -13.05 -7.04
N ILE A 322 -0.53 -13.29 -7.28
CA ILE A 322 0.08 -14.62 -7.26
C ILE A 322 1.10 -14.75 -6.13
N ILE A 323 0.74 -15.54 -5.12
CA ILE A 323 1.57 -15.91 -3.98
C ILE A 323 1.50 -17.43 -3.78
N ASN A 324 2.63 -18.08 -3.48
CA ASN A 324 2.64 -19.49 -3.10
C ASN A 324 2.56 -19.60 -1.57
N ARG A 325 1.41 -20.03 -1.06
CA ARG A 325 1.13 -20.17 0.38
C ARG A 325 1.71 -21.44 1.01
N HIS A 326 2.28 -22.36 0.24
CA HIS A 326 2.82 -23.64 0.74
C HIS A 326 4.31 -23.57 1.15
N VAL A 327 4.93 -22.40 1.04
CA VAL A 327 6.36 -22.16 1.29
C VAL A 327 6.52 -20.91 2.15
N CYS A 328 7.73 -20.55 2.59
CA CYS A 328 7.98 -19.27 3.24
C CYS A 328 7.46 -18.11 2.39
N HIS A 329 6.75 -17.16 3.00
CA HIS A 329 6.19 -15.98 2.33
C HIS A 329 5.97 -14.83 3.33
N GLY A 330 5.56 -13.65 2.85
CA GLY A 330 5.11 -12.53 3.69
C GLY A 330 6.18 -11.88 4.57
N CYS A 331 7.47 -12.13 4.30
CA CYS A 331 8.58 -11.70 5.17
C CYS A 331 8.62 -10.18 5.41
N ALA A 332 8.17 -9.36 4.46
CA ALA A 332 8.14 -7.91 4.59
C ALA A 332 7.01 -7.39 5.50
N ASN A 333 6.00 -8.22 5.74
CA ASN A 333 4.81 -7.89 6.54
C ASN A 333 4.82 -8.58 7.91
N ASP A 334 5.83 -9.38 8.21
CA ASP A 334 5.93 -10.05 9.50
C ASP A 334 6.40 -9.07 10.58
N LEU A 335 5.63 -8.98 11.67
CA LEU A 335 5.92 -8.07 12.79
C LEU A 335 7.16 -8.47 13.59
N ALA A 336 7.48 -9.77 13.65
CA ALA A 336 8.67 -10.28 14.34
C ALA A 336 9.96 -10.03 13.53
N ILE A 337 9.83 -9.54 12.29
CA ILE A 337 10.96 -9.33 11.39
C ILE A 337 11.12 -7.83 11.15
N ARG A 338 12.33 -7.34 11.42
CA ARG A 338 12.74 -6.00 11.02
C ARG A 338 13.27 -6.04 9.58
N LEU A 339 12.53 -5.41 8.66
CA LEU A 339 12.98 -5.26 7.27
C LEU A 339 14.27 -4.43 7.21
N ASP A 340 15.33 -4.98 6.60
CA ASP A 340 16.57 -4.27 6.30
C ASP A 340 16.60 -3.85 4.83
N LEU A 341 16.47 -2.54 4.59
CA LEU A 341 16.46 -1.96 3.26
C LEU A 341 17.86 -1.88 2.62
N LYS A 342 18.94 -2.06 3.41
CA LYS A 342 20.32 -2.04 2.92
C LYS A 342 20.79 -3.42 2.45
N ASP A 343 20.13 -4.48 2.92
CA ASP A 343 20.42 -5.85 2.51
C ASP A 343 19.68 -6.22 1.22
N TYR A 344 20.37 -6.12 0.08
CA TYR A 344 19.79 -6.53 -1.21
C TYR A 344 19.30 -7.99 -1.22
N PHE A 345 19.95 -8.87 -0.45
CA PHE A 345 19.60 -10.30 -0.32
C PHE A 345 18.77 -10.59 0.94
N PHE A 346 17.98 -9.63 1.40
CA PHE A 346 17.14 -9.79 2.59
C PHE A 346 16.20 -11.00 2.46
N CYS A 347 16.51 -12.05 3.22
CA CYS A 347 15.74 -13.29 3.31
C CYS A 347 15.83 -13.81 4.74
N PRO A 348 15.14 -13.17 5.69
CA PRO A 348 15.44 -13.25 7.13
C PRO A 348 15.39 -14.66 7.72
N ARG A 349 14.63 -15.57 7.11
CA ARG A 349 14.47 -16.97 7.57
C ARG A 349 15.40 -17.97 6.90
N HIS A 350 15.82 -17.69 5.67
CA HIS A 350 16.43 -18.68 4.77
C HIS A 350 17.65 -18.16 4.01
N LYS A 351 18.18 -16.99 4.35
CA LYS A 351 19.43 -16.46 3.79
C LYS A 351 20.55 -17.50 3.92
N ASN A 352 21.32 -17.68 2.86
CA ASN A 352 22.42 -18.66 2.78
C ASN A 352 22.02 -20.13 3.01
N THR A 353 20.77 -20.49 2.68
CA THR A 353 20.29 -21.88 2.69
C THR A 353 19.77 -22.29 1.32
N ASN A 354 19.56 -23.60 1.10
CA ASN A 354 18.91 -24.11 -0.11
C ASN A 354 17.47 -23.62 -0.30
N ARG A 355 16.86 -23.01 0.73
CA ARG A 355 15.50 -22.45 0.74
C ARG A 355 15.46 -20.94 0.51
N ALA A 356 16.61 -20.30 0.28
CA ALA A 356 16.67 -18.86 0.01
C ALA A 356 15.72 -18.49 -1.15
N PHE A 357 14.90 -17.45 -0.91
CA PHE A 357 13.95 -16.91 -1.88
C PHE A 357 12.92 -17.92 -2.42
N GLU A 358 12.63 -18.99 -1.68
CA GLU A 358 11.62 -19.98 -2.06
C GLU A 358 10.23 -19.34 -2.27
N CYS A 359 9.97 -18.22 -1.59
CA CYS A 359 8.74 -17.42 -1.68
C CYS A 359 8.37 -17.01 -3.11
N SER A 360 9.36 -16.78 -3.99
CA SER A 360 9.13 -16.50 -5.39
C SER A 360 9.70 -17.56 -6.32
N ARG A 361 10.77 -18.26 -5.94
CA ARG A 361 11.33 -19.38 -6.73
C ARG A 361 10.33 -20.50 -6.95
N LEU A 362 9.45 -20.77 -5.98
CA LEU A 362 8.43 -21.82 -6.06
C LEU A 362 7.06 -21.31 -6.57
N ILE A 363 6.98 -20.08 -7.07
CA ILE A 363 5.88 -19.67 -7.96
C ILE A 363 6.25 -20.14 -9.36
N SER A 364 5.53 -21.13 -9.89
CA SER A 364 5.83 -21.75 -11.18
C SER A 364 5.34 -20.88 -12.35
N GLY A 365 6.00 -20.98 -13.51
CA GLY A 365 5.52 -20.28 -14.71
C GLY A 365 4.11 -20.72 -15.12
N THR A 366 3.75 -21.98 -14.93
CA THR A 366 2.39 -22.49 -15.16
C THR A 366 1.34 -21.78 -14.30
N GLN A 367 1.64 -21.46 -13.04
CA GLN A 367 0.73 -20.70 -12.18
C GLN A 367 0.47 -19.31 -12.75
N VAL A 368 1.50 -18.65 -13.28
CA VAL A 368 1.40 -17.32 -13.89
C VAL A 368 0.70 -17.38 -15.25
N VAL A 369 0.95 -18.41 -16.06
CA VAL A 369 0.24 -18.65 -17.34
C VAL A 369 -1.26 -18.82 -17.09
N LYS A 370 -1.68 -19.59 -16.09
CA LYS A 370 -3.11 -19.72 -15.73
C LYS A 370 -3.76 -18.39 -15.34
N ALA A 371 -3.01 -17.53 -14.65
CA ALA A 371 -3.49 -16.17 -14.36
C ALA A 371 -3.62 -15.33 -15.64
N CYS A 372 -2.68 -15.48 -16.59
CA CYS A 372 -2.77 -14.83 -17.90
C CYS A 372 -4.00 -15.32 -18.68
N GLU A 373 -4.27 -16.62 -18.73
CA GLU A 373 -5.47 -17.20 -19.36
C GLU A 373 -6.74 -16.60 -18.74
N SER A 374 -6.84 -16.61 -17.41
CA SER A 374 -7.98 -16.03 -16.69
C SER A 374 -8.15 -14.54 -16.98
N LEU A 375 -7.05 -13.76 -17.03
CA LEU A 375 -7.12 -12.33 -17.31
C LEU A 375 -7.53 -12.07 -18.76
N ILE A 376 -6.96 -12.82 -19.73
CA ILE A 376 -7.32 -12.71 -21.14
C ILE A 376 -8.82 -12.97 -21.34
N LEU A 377 -9.40 -13.95 -20.64
CA LEU A 377 -10.84 -14.18 -20.63
C LEU A 377 -11.64 -13.02 -20.04
N ASP A 378 -11.06 -12.19 -19.19
CA ASP A 378 -11.70 -11.00 -18.62
C ASP A 378 -11.50 -9.75 -19.51
N LEU A 379 -10.67 -9.81 -20.56
CA LEU A 379 -10.54 -8.72 -21.53
C LEU A 379 -11.82 -8.57 -22.39
N SER A 380 -11.99 -7.39 -22.99
CA SER A 380 -13.11 -7.13 -23.91
C SER A 380 -13.05 -8.07 -25.13
N ALA A 381 -14.21 -8.30 -25.75
CA ALA A 381 -14.30 -9.14 -26.95
C ALA A 381 -13.40 -8.62 -28.08
N GLU A 382 -13.34 -7.30 -28.27
CA GLU A 382 -12.46 -6.62 -29.23
C GLU A 382 -10.99 -6.92 -28.96
N LYS A 383 -10.55 -6.82 -27.69
CA LYS A 383 -9.16 -7.10 -27.33
C LYS A 383 -8.79 -8.56 -27.65
N ARG A 384 -9.67 -9.50 -27.30
CA ARG A 384 -9.49 -10.95 -27.56
C ARG A 384 -9.51 -11.30 -29.05
N ALA A 385 -10.36 -10.65 -29.86
CA ALA A 385 -10.48 -10.94 -31.29
C ALA A 385 -9.22 -10.63 -32.10
N ARG A 386 -8.34 -9.75 -31.59
CA ARG A 386 -7.05 -9.43 -32.22
C ARG A 386 -5.98 -10.49 -31.99
N LEU A 387 -6.21 -11.41 -31.05
CA LEU A 387 -5.24 -12.44 -30.68
C LEU A 387 -5.40 -13.67 -31.58
N LYS A 388 -4.30 -14.39 -31.79
CA LYS A 388 -4.30 -15.70 -32.43
C LYS A 388 -4.76 -16.75 -31.42
N LEU A 389 -6.01 -16.64 -30.98
CA LEU A 389 -6.64 -17.68 -30.18
C LEU A 389 -6.96 -18.84 -31.11
N SER A 390 -6.03 -19.81 -31.23
CA SER A 390 -6.45 -21.17 -31.56
C SER A 390 -7.52 -21.55 -30.55
N SER A 391 -8.57 -22.23 -31.00
CA SER A 391 -9.87 -22.50 -30.36
C SER A 391 -9.92 -23.10 -28.94
N GLU A 392 -8.90 -22.96 -28.11
CA GLU A 392 -8.74 -23.61 -26.81
C GLU A 392 -8.13 -22.66 -25.76
N ILE A 393 -8.77 -21.53 -25.45
CA ILE A 393 -8.73 -21.08 -24.05
C ILE A 393 -9.90 -21.79 -23.37
N PRO A 394 -9.67 -22.68 -22.39
CA PRO A 394 -10.74 -23.38 -21.71
C PRO A 394 -11.77 -22.37 -21.20
N SER A 395 -12.99 -22.46 -21.73
CA SER A 395 -14.10 -21.66 -21.27
C SER A 395 -14.31 -21.97 -19.79
N LEU A 396 -14.36 -20.94 -18.96
CA LEU A 396 -14.81 -21.08 -17.58
C LEU A 396 -16.20 -21.70 -17.61
N GLU A 397 -16.31 -22.95 -17.16
CA GLU A 397 -17.60 -23.58 -16.88
C GLU A 397 -18.43 -22.57 -16.09
N LYS A 398 -19.57 -22.19 -16.67
CA LYS A 398 -20.54 -21.32 -16.02
C LYS A 398 -20.86 -21.92 -14.65
N LYS A 399 -20.58 -21.19 -13.58
CA LYS A 399 -21.01 -21.55 -12.22
C LYS A 399 -22.48 -21.97 -12.29
N PRO A 400 -22.88 -23.14 -11.77
CA PRO A 400 -24.29 -23.51 -11.69
C PRO A 400 -24.99 -22.45 -10.84
N GLN A 401 -26.07 -21.88 -11.37
CA GLN A 401 -27.01 -21.10 -10.57
C GLN A 401 -27.46 -21.98 -9.42
N LYS A 402 -27.29 -21.49 -8.18
CA LYS A 402 -27.82 -22.15 -6.98
C LYS A 402 -29.33 -22.25 -7.11
N GLU A 403 -29.82 -23.43 -7.48
CA GLU A 403 -31.19 -23.83 -7.21
C GLU A 403 -31.38 -23.95 -5.69
N LYS A 404 -32.52 -23.44 -5.24
CA LYS A 404 -32.94 -23.35 -3.84
C LYS A 404 -32.95 -24.74 -3.20
N SER A 405 -32.16 -24.96 -2.15
CA SER A 405 -32.24 -26.19 -1.36
C SER A 405 -33.53 -26.19 -0.54
N THR A 406 -34.46 -27.05 -0.91
CA THR A 406 -35.59 -27.48 -0.09
C THR A 406 -35.08 -28.24 1.15
N ALA A 407 -35.69 -27.93 2.29
CA ALA A 407 -35.38 -28.49 3.59
C ALA A 407 -35.63 -30.01 3.65
N VAL A 408 -34.68 -30.77 4.19
CA VAL A 408 -34.89 -32.16 4.63
C VAL A 408 -34.98 -32.19 6.15
N LYS A 409 -36.20 -32.44 6.67
CA LYS A 409 -36.48 -32.71 8.07
C LYS A 409 -35.91 -34.07 8.47
N VAL A 410 -35.09 -34.07 9.51
CA VAL A 410 -34.61 -35.26 10.22
C VAL A 410 -35.77 -35.93 10.96
N GLN A 411 -36.11 -37.17 10.62
CA GLN A 411 -36.97 -38.02 11.44
C GLN A 411 -36.15 -38.75 12.51
N ARG A 412 -36.48 -38.48 13.77
CA ARG A 412 -36.09 -39.28 14.94
C ARG A 412 -36.83 -40.62 14.89
N LYS A 413 -36.10 -41.74 14.98
CA LYS A 413 -36.65 -42.99 15.54
C LYS A 413 -35.72 -43.53 16.61
N SER A 414 -36.34 -43.69 17.77
CA SER A 414 -35.88 -44.23 19.04
C SER A 414 -35.51 -45.70 18.96
N LEU A 415 -34.42 -46.10 19.60
CA LEU A 415 -34.22 -47.46 20.12
C LEU A 415 -33.63 -47.36 21.53
N LYS A 416 -34.46 -47.69 22.53
CA LYS A 416 -34.08 -47.90 23.92
C LYS A 416 -33.56 -49.34 24.09
N LYS A 417 -32.40 -49.45 24.75
CA LYS A 417 -31.89 -50.49 25.66
C LYS A 417 -32.59 -51.87 25.68
N ALA A 418 -31.79 -52.91 25.49
CA ALA A 418 -31.86 -54.12 26.31
C ALA A 418 -30.43 -54.60 26.64
N THR A 419 -30.12 -54.52 27.92
CA THR A 419 -29.01 -55.12 28.66
C THR A 419 -29.04 -56.64 28.58
N THR A 420 -27.87 -57.30 28.46
CA THR A 420 -27.50 -58.47 29.29
C THR A 420 -26.02 -58.86 29.15
N SER A 421 -25.32 -58.74 30.28
CA SER A 421 -24.21 -59.57 30.80
C SER A 421 -23.43 -60.50 29.87
N ARG A 422 -22.09 -60.35 29.84
CA ARG A 422 -21.15 -61.34 30.40
C ARG A 422 -19.73 -60.78 30.52
N THR A 423 -19.16 -61.00 31.70
CA THR A 423 -17.84 -60.61 32.23
C THR A 423 -16.68 -61.29 31.49
N PRO A 424 -15.46 -60.71 31.48
CA PRO A 424 -14.27 -61.31 30.87
C PRO A 424 -13.62 -62.34 31.81
N ARG A 425 -13.20 -63.48 31.25
CA ARG A 425 -12.28 -64.41 31.90
C ARG A 425 -10.84 -63.97 31.60
N GLU A 426 -10.19 -63.39 32.60
CA GLU A 426 -8.74 -63.53 32.78
C GLU A 426 -8.46 -64.81 33.58
N LYS A 427 -7.51 -65.60 33.10
CA LYS A 427 -6.63 -66.56 33.79
C LYS A 427 -5.87 -67.31 32.70
N GLY A 428 -4.57 -67.44 32.71
CA GLY A 428 -3.59 -67.08 33.72
C GLY A 428 -2.24 -67.58 33.22
N LYS A 429 -1.18 -66.88 33.63
CA LYS A 429 0.16 -67.45 33.64
C LYS A 429 0.19 -68.62 34.64
N SER A 430 0.84 -69.70 34.25
CA SER A 430 1.61 -70.55 35.17
C SER A 430 2.51 -69.65 36.04
N LYS A 431 2.63 -69.85 37.35
CA LYS A 431 2.47 -71.07 38.15
C LYS A 431 1.21 -71.11 39.01
#